data_AF-A0A7C8DGW8-F1
#
_entry.id   AF-A0A7C8DGW8-F1
#
_cell.length_a   1.000
_cell.length_b   1.000
_cell.length_c   1.000
_cell.angle_alpha   90.00
_cell.angle_beta   90.00
_cell.angle_gamma   90.00
#
_symmetry.space_group_name_H-M   'P 1'
#
loop_
_entity.id
_entity.type
_entity.pdbx_description
1 polymer ?
#
loop_
_entity_poly.entity_id
_entity_poly.type
_entity_poly.pdbx_seq_one_letter_code
_entity_poly.pdbx_strand_id
1 'polypeptide(L)'
;MSLYPAEKFNFGLSAGAVAASFAVASPLFAGSLAFGAALETMNFRFMHRTADAVFTGVVPSGGGWVAILVLRLGLMFAGIVAAMLNGADPIGLVIGLSLVMPATVAAAMWHRPARVYQEPLPALDPEDPIWDDYSVWRPGRMKSTRDEETE
;
A
#
# COMPACT_ATOMS: atom_id res chain seq x y z
N MET A 1 -14.05 2.20 15.06
CA MET A 1 -12.97 2.36 14.07
C MET A 1 -13.61 2.43 12.69
N SER A 2 -13.64 3.59 12.04
CA SER A 2 -14.25 3.73 10.70
C SER A 2 -13.30 3.18 9.64
N LEU A 3 -13.82 2.43 8.66
CA LEU A 3 -13.06 2.01 7.49
C LEU A 3 -12.68 3.23 6.64
N TYR A 4 -11.47 3.24 6.10
CA TYR A 4 -11.04 4.26 5.13
C TYR A 4 -11.85 4.10 3.83
N PRO A 5 -12.02 5.18 3.03
CA PRO A 5 -12.76 5.11 1.77
C PRO A 5 -12.28 3.98 0.84
N ALA A 6 -10.96 3.78 0.70
CA ALA A 6 -10.39 2.71 -0.09
C ALA A 6 -10.74 1.30 0.44
N GLU A 7 -10.78 1.11 1.75
CA GLU A 7 -11.18 -0.17 2.35
C GLU A 7 -12.66 -0.48 2.09
N LYS A 8 -13.53 0.54 2.12
CA LYS A 8 -14.96 0.38 1.80
C LYS A 8 -15.17 0.00 0.34
N PHE A 9 -14.49 0.68 -0.58
CA PHE A 9 -14.54 0.34 -2.00
C PHE A 9 -13.98 -1.05 -2.26
N ASN A 10 -12.87 -1.42 -1.63
CA ASN A 10 -12.28 -2.75 -1.77
C ASN A 10 -13.24 -3.84 -1.28
N PHE A 11 -13.91 -3.63 -0.16
CA PHE A 11 -14.88 -4.59 0.36
C PHE A 11 -16.09 -4.74 -0.56
N GLY A 12 -16.64 -3.63 -1.06
CA GLY A 12 -17.77 -3.65 -1.99
C GLY A 12 -17.41 -4.31 -3.33
N LEU A 13 -16.25 -3.96 -3.88
CA LEU A 13 -15.75 -4.50 -5.15
C LEU A 13 -15.42 -5.99 -5.03
N SER A 14 -14.78 -6.40 -3.93
CA SER A 14 -14.49 -7.80 -3.63
C SER A 14 -15.77 -8.63 -3.46
N ALA A 15 -16.72 -8.16 -2.65
CA ALA A 15 -17.99 -8.86 -2.46
C ALA A 15 -18.78 -8.99 -3.78
N GLY A 16 -18.82 -7.92 -4.57
CA GLY A 16 -19.44 -7.92 -5.89
C GLY A 16 -18.77 -8.88 -6.87
N ALA A 17 -17.43 -8.88 -6.93
CA ALA A 17 -16.66 -9.77 -7.80
C ALA A 17 -16.86 -11.24 -7.43
N VAL A 18 -16.86 -11.57 -6.13
CA VAL A 18 -17.15 -12.93 -5.63
C VAL A 18 -18.57 -13.35 -6.00
N ALA A 19 -19.58 -12.52 -5.71
CA ALA A 19 -20.98 -12.82 -6.01
C ALA A 19 -21.22 -13.00 -7.51
N ALA A 20 -20.67 -12.11 -8.35
CA ALA A 20 -20.74 -12.23 -9.80
C ALA A 20 -20.07 -13.52 -10.28
N SER A 21 -18.90 -13.86 -9.72
CA SER A 21 -18.17 -15.08 -10.08
C SER A 21 -18.93 -16.36 -9.73
N PHE A 22 -19.65 -16.39 -8.61
CA PHE A 22 -20.53 -17.51 -8.29
C PHE A 22 -21.72 -17.64 -9.25
N ALA A 23 -22.15 -16.55 -9.88
CA ALA A 23 -23.25 -16.56 -10.84
C ALA A 23 -22.82 -16.99 -12.25
N VAL A 24 -21.58 -16.71 -12.66
CA VAL A 24 -21.14 -16.88 -14.07
C VAL A 24 -19.92 -17.78 -14.27
N ALA A 25 -19.20 -18.14 -13.21
CA ALA A 25 -17.96 -18.92 -13.25
C ALA A 25 -18.04 -20.18 -12.38
N SER A 26 -16.94 -20.94 -12.31
CA SER A 26 -16.88 -22.15 -11.50
C SER A 26 -16.80 -21.84 -10.00
N PRO A 27 -17.33 -22.72 -9.12
CA PRO A 27 -17.20 -22.56 -7.67
C PRO A 27 -15.73 -22.50 -7.21
N LEU A 28 -14.84 -23.24 -7.88
CA LEU A 28 -13.41 -23.23 -7.59
C LEU A 28 -12.78 -21.86 -7.90
N PHE A 29 -13.14 -21.27 -9.05
CA PHE A 29 -12.70 -19.94 -9.41
C PHE A 29 -13.22 -18.89 -8.42
N ALA A 30 -14.51 -18.92 -8.10
CA ALA A 30 -15.12 -17.98 -7.16
C ALA A 30 -14.52 -18.09 -5.75
N GLY A 31 -14.27 -19.33 -5.29
CA GLY A 31 -13.56 -19.58 -4.02
C GLY A 31 -12.13 -19.06 -4.03
N SER A 32 -11.39 -19.26 -5.12
CA SER A 32 -10.00 -18.78 -5.26
C SER A 32 -9.93 -17.25 -5.31
N LEU A 33 -10.88 -16.62 -5.99
CA LEU A 33 -11.04 -15.16 -6.00
C LEU A 33 -11.38 -14.63 -4.61
N ALA A 34 -12.33 -15.25 -3.92
CA ALA A 34 -12.69 -14.86 -2.56
C ALA A 34 -11.50 -14.95 -1.60
N PHE A 35 -10.71 -16.03 -1.71
CA PHE A 35 -9.49 -16.21 -0.91
C PHE A 35 -8.43 -15.15 -1.24
N GLY A 36 -8.15 -14.90 -2.52
CA GLY A 36 -7.23 -13.83 -2.94
C GLY A 36 -7.66 -12.45 -2.45
N ALA A 37 -8.95 -12.13 -2.57
CA ALA A 37 -9.51 -10.86 -2.11
C ALA A 37 -9.43 -10.70 -0.58
N ALA A 38 -9.66 -11.78 0.17
CA ALA A 38 -9.53 -11.77 1.63
C ALA A 38 -8.08 -11.54 2.06
N LEU A 39 -7.13 -12.27 1.47
CA LEU A 39 -5.70 -12.07 1.71
C LEU A 39 -5.29 -10.64 1.42
N GLU A 40 -5.64 -10.10 0.24
CA GLU A 40 -5.23 -8.75 -0.12
C GLU A 40 -5.91 -7.68 0.75
N THR A 41 -7.15 -7.89 1.17
CA THR A 41 -7.81 -6.97 2.10
C THR A 41 -7.07 -6.90 3.44
N MET A 42 -6.64 -8.04 4.00
CA MET A 42 -5.85 -8.06 5.22
C MET A 42 -4.48 -7.39 5.00
N ASN A 43 -3.86 -7.69 3.86
CA ASN A 43 -2.58 -7.16 3.41
C ASN A 43 -2.59 -5.63 3.33
N PHE A 44 -3.60 -5.07 2.66
CA PHE A 44 -3.80 -3.64 2.45
C PHE A 44 -4.07 -2.90 3.76
N ARG A 45 -4.97 -3.43 4.61
CA ARG A 45 -5.28 -2.83 5.92
C ARG A 45 -4.04 -2.70 6.80
N PHE A 46 -3.17 -3.70 6.76
CA PHE A 46 -1.91 -3.66 7.46
C PHE A 46 -1.00 -2.57 6.88
N MET A 47 -0.78 -2.54 5.56
CA MET A 47 0.03 -1.51 4.90
C MET A 47 -0.44 -0.10 5.23
N HIS A 48 -1.74 0.12 5.17
CA HIS A 48 -2.31 1.44 5.42
C HIS A 48 -2.04 1.90 6.85
N ARG A 49 -2.28 1.04 7.84
CA ARG A 49 -1.95 1.35 9.25
C ARG A 49 -0.46 1.59 9.47
N THR A 50 0.40 0.80 8.82
CA THR A 50 1.85 1.00 8.95
C THR A 50 2.32 2.27 8.26
N ALA A 51 1.76 2.61 7.10
CA ALA A 51 2.06 3.83 6.39
C ALA A 51 1.64 5.05 7.22
N ASP A 52 0.41 5.05 7.75
CA ASP A 52 -0.06 6.10 8.66
C ASP A 52 0.91 6.27 9.84
N ALA A 53 1.27 5.18 10.52
CA ALA A 53 2.14 5.24 11.69
C ALA A 53 3.57 5.75 11.37
N VAL A 54 4.08 5.46 10.17
CA VAL A 54 5.37 5.98 9.65
C VAL A 54 5.25 7.48 9.34
N PHE A 55 4.23 7.88 8.59
CA PHE A 55 4.05 9.28 8.18
C PHE A 55 3.65 10.21 9.34
N THR A 56 3.02 9.68 10.40
CA THR A 56 2.73 10.44 11.63
C THR A 56 3.89 10.43 12.64
N GLY A 57 5.03 9.81 12.31
CA GLY A 57 6.22 9.79 13.17
C GLY A 57 6.07 8.99 14.47
N VAL A 58 5.02 8.16 14.60
CA VAL A 58 4.78 7.30 15.77
C VAL A 58 5.78 6.14 15.82
N VAL A 59 6.34 5.80 14.66
CA VAL A 59 7.23 4.67 14.47
C VAL A 59 8.69 5.12 14.34
N PRO A 60 9.60 4.67 15.22
CA PRO A 60 11.03 4.88 15.05
C PRO A 60 11.51 4.13 13.81
N SER A 61 12.23 4.81 12.91
CA SER A 61 12.88 4.19 11.74
C SER A 61 13.98 3.22 12.22
N GLY A 62 13.64 1.94 12.38
CA GLY A 62 14.56 0.91 12.87
C GLY A 62 14.24 -0.49 12.32
N GLY A 63 15.22 -1.40 12.38
CA GLY A 63 15.17 -2.71 11.70
C GLY A 63 14.03 -3.64 12.10
N GLY A 64 13.36 -3.42 13.25
CA GLY A 64 12.21 -4.23 13.67
C GLY A 64 11.04 -4.21 12.69
N TRP A 65 10.84 -3.12 11.95
CA TRP A 65 9.79 -3.02 10.94
C TRP A 65 10.05 -3.86 9.70
N VAL A 66 11.31 -4.02 9.32
CA VAL A 66 11.71 -4.89 8.22
C VAL A 66 11.37 -6.34 8.55
N ALA A 67 11.64 -6.79 9.78
CA ALA A 67 11.30 -8.15 10.21
C ALA A 67 9.79 -8.43 10.13
N ILE A 68 8.96 -7.47 10.56
CA ILE A 68 7.49 -7.59 10.46
C ILE A 68 7.02 -7.64 9.00
N LEU A 69 7.60 -6.80 8.14
CA LEU A 69 7.29 -6.80 6.71
C LEU A 69 7.65 -8.14 6.05
N VAL A 70 8.85 -8.66 6.33
CA VAL A 70 9.32 -9.95 5.80
C VAL A 70 8.44 -11.09 6.28
N LEU A 71 8.12 -11.13 7.58
CA LEU A 71 7.21 -12.15 8.13
C LEU A 71 5.85 -12.14 7.43
N ARG A 72 5.29 -10.95 7.21
CA ARG A 72 4.01 -10.79 6.52
C ARG A 72 4.07 -11.26 5.07
N LEU A 73 5.08 -10.83 4.31
CA LEU A 73 5.26 -11.27 2.93
C LEU A 73 5.45 -12.78 2.84
N GLY A 74 6.18 -13.37 3.80
CA GLY A 74 6.33 -14.81 3.96
C GLY A 74 5.00 -15.52 4.23
N LEU A 75 4.18 -15.01 5.15
CA LEU A 75 2.85 -15.55 5.46
C LEU A 75 1.89 -15.44 4.27
N MET A 76 1.92 -14.32 3.54
CA MET A 76 1.12 -14.14 2.31
C MET A 76 1.55 -15.14 1.25
N PHE A 77 2.86 -15.27 1.00
CA PHE A 77 3.41 -16.24 0.06
C PHE A 77 3.03 -17.67 0.45
N ALA A 78 3.18 -18.04 1.72
CA ALA A 78 2.78 -19.34 2.24
C ALA A 78 1.28 -19.60 2.04
N GLY A 79 0.42 -18.58 2.27
CA GLY A 79 -1.01 -18.67 2.02
C GLY A 79 -1.36 -18.93 0.55
N ILE A 80 -0.66 -18.25 -0.38
CA ILE A 80 -0.81 -18.46 -1.82
C ILE A 80 -0.36 -19.88 -2.21
N VAL A 81 0.81 -20.31 -1.74
CA VAL A 81 1.33 -21.66 -2.00
C VAL A 81 0.38 -22.72 -1.45
N ALA A 82 -0.11 -22.55 -0.22
CA ALA A 82 -1.08 -23.46 0.37
C ALA A 82 -2.36 -23.54 -0.46
N ALA A 83 -2.89 -22.41 -0.93
CA ALA A 83 -4.06 -22.40 -1.81
C ALA A 83 -3.81 -23.16 -3.12
N MET A 84 -2.67 -22.91 -3.76
CA MET A 84 -2.27 -23.60 -4.99
C MET A 84 -2.14 -25.12 -4.79
N LEU A 85 -1.54 -25.56 -3.68
CA LEU A 85 -1.42 -26.98 -3.34
C LEU A 85 -2.77 -27.65 -3.07
N ASN A 86 -3.79 -26.87 -2.68
CA ASN A 86 -5.17 -27.34 -2.50
C ASN A 86 -6.02 -27.22 -3.78
N GLY A 87 -5.40 -26.92 -4.93
CA GLY A 87 -6.08 -26.85 -6.22
C GLY A 87 -6.79 -25.53 -6.50
N ALA A 88 -6.40 -24.43 -5.85
CA ALA A 88 -6.93 -23.11 -6.16
C ALA A 88 -6.72 -22.76 -7.65
N ASP A 89 -7.71 -22.10 -8.22
CA ASP A 89 -7.62 -21.53 -9.56
C ASP A 89 -6.66 -20.33 -9.53
N PRO A 90 -5.54 -20.37 -10.27
CA PRO A 90 -4.53 -19.33 -10.23
C PRO A 90 -5.03 -18.00 -10.79
N ILE A 91 -5.95 -18.03 -11.76
CA ILE A 91 -6.50 -16.82 -12.37
C ILE A 91 -7.44 -16.14 -11.38
N GLY A 92 -8.33 -16.90 -10.75
CA GLY A 92 -9.21 -16.41 -9.70
C GLY A 92 -8.43 -15.78 -8.55
N LEU A 93 -7.37 -16.46 -8.10
CA LEU A 93 -6.50 -15.97 -7.04
C LEU A 93 -5.79 -14.65 -7.39
N VAL A 94 -5.21 -14.55 -8.60
CA VAL A 94 -4.57 -13.31 -9.09
C VAL A 94 -5.57 -12.17 -9.19
N ILE A 95 -6.77 -12.44 -9.72
CA ILE A 95 -7.83 -11.42 -9.81
C ILE A 95 -8.18 -10.94 -8.41
N GLY A 96 -8.46 -11.86 -7.48
CA GLY A 96 -8.77 -11.53 -6.08
C GLY A 96 -7.68 -10.68 -5.42
N LEU A 97 -6.41 -11.05 -5.59
CA LEU A 97 -5.26 -10.30 -5.08
C LEU A 97 -5.12 -8.90 -5.71
N SER A 98 -5.68 -8.67 -6.89
CA SER A 98 -5.56 -7.40 -7.59
C SER A 98 -6.70 -6.41 -7.29
N LEU A 99 -7.81 -6.85 -6.69
CA LEU A 99 -9.04 -6.05 -6.52
C LEU A 99 -8.84 -4.77 -5.68
N VAL A 100 -7.80 -4.72 -4.87
CA VAL A 100 -7.49 -3.52 -4.10
C VAL A 100 -7.03 -2.36 -4.98
N MET A 101 -6.36 -2.62 -6.11
CA MET A 101 -5.85 -1.57 -7.01
C MET A 101 -6.96 -0.76 -7.66
N PRO A 102 -7.99 -1.35 -8.32
CA PRO A 102 -9.10 -0.56 -8.82
C PRO A 102 -9.88 0.11 -7.68
N ALA A 103 -9.97 -0.51 -6.50
CA ALA A 103 -10.63 0.09 -5.35
C ALA A 103 -9.90 1.35 -4.82
N THR A 104 -8.57 1.34 -4.75
CA THR A 104 -7.77 2.51 -4.33
C THR A 104 -7.85 3.62 -5.37
N VAL A 105 -7.78 3.30 -6.66
CA VAL A 105 -7.98 4.27 -7.75
C VAL A 105 -9.37 4.89 -7.68
N ALA A 106 -10.43 4.07 -7.56
CA ALA A 106 -11.80 4.56 -7.44
C ALA A 106 -11.98 5.46 -6.21
N ALA A 107 -11.44 5.05 -5.06
CA ALA A 107 -11.49 5.84 -3.84
C ALA A 107 -10.76 7.19 -4.00
N ALA A 108 -9.59 7.20 -4.62
CA ALA A 108 -8.81 8.41 -4.88
C ALA A 108 -9.52 9.36 -5.86
N MET A 109 -10.14 8.82 -6.91
CA MET A 109 -10.92 9.61 -7.87
C MET A 109 -12.13 10.27 -7.20
N TRP A 110 -12.83 9.52 -6.35
CA TRP A 110 -14.07 9.98 -5.71
C TRP A 110 -13.83 10.95 -4.55
N HIS A 111 -12.72 10.78 -3.83
CA HIS A 111 -12.34 11.59 -2.67
C HIS A 111 -11.17 12.53 -2.98
N ARG A 112 -10.98 12.87 -4.26
CA ARG A 112 -9.94 13.82 -4.66
C ARG A 112 -10.11 15.11 -3.86
N PRO A 113 -9.10 15.59 -3.12
CA PRO A 113 -9.20 16.90 -2.49
C PRO A 113 -9.45 17.93 -3.58
N ALA A 114 -10.28 18.94 -3.28
CA ALA A 114 -10.40 20.08 -4.15
C ALA A 114 -8.98 20.57 -4.45
N ARG A 115 -8.65 20.83 -5.72
CA ARG A 115 -7.39 21.48 -6.06
C ARG A 115 -7.43 22.84 -5.41
N VAL A 116 -6.86 22.94 -4.21
CA VAL A 116 -6.50 24.22 -3.63
C VAL A 116 -5.40 24.67 -4.58
N TYR A 117 -5.72 25.64 -5.44
CA TYR A 117 -4.69 26.48 -6.01
C TYR A 117 -4.06 27.17 -4.79
N GLN A 118 -3.09 26.51 -4.18
CA GLN A 118 -2.13 27.23 -3.35
C GLN A 118 -1.65 28.35 -4.27
N GLU A 119 -1.68 29.58 -3.77
CA GLU A 119 -0.84 30.65 -4.32
C GLU A 119 0.50 30.02 -4.73
N PRO A 120 1.07 30.40 -5.89
CA PRO A 120 2.29 29.77 -6.38
C PRO A 120 3.22 29.60 -5.20
N LEU A 121 3.50 28.33 -4.85
CA LEU A 121 4.44 28.01 -3.79
C LEU A 121 5.63 28.95 -4.02
N PRO A 122 6.06 29.71 -3.00
CA PRO A 122 7.07 30.75 -3.19
C PRO A 122 8.17 30.12 -4.02
N ALA A 123 8.44 30.72 -5.19
CA ALA A 123 9.38 30.14 -6.14
C ALA A 123 10.66 29.90 -5.36
N LEU A 124 10.97 28.63 -5.17
CA LEU A 124 12.17 28.23 -4.48
C LEU A 124 13.33 28.78 -5.31
N ASP A 125 14.19 29.57 -4.68
CA ASP A 125 15.34 30.15 -5.37
C ASP A 125 16.21 28.99 -5.86
N PRO A 126 16.40 28.82 -7.18
CA PRO A 126 17.22 27.74 -7.72
C PRO A 126 18.67 27.83 -7.26
N GLU A 127 19.12 29.03 -6.86
CA GLU A 127 20.47 29.32 -6.40
C GLU A 127 20.57 29.34 -4.87
N ASP A 128 19.54 28.88 -4.14
CA ASP A 128 19.62 28.78 -2.69
C ASP A 128 20.69 27.73 -2.30
N PRO A 129 21.76 28.11 -1.56
CA PRO A 129 22.80 27.19 -1.12
C PRO A 129 22.26 26.01 -0.31
N ILE A 130 21.04 26.14 0.24
CA ILE A 130 20.37 25.04 0.94
C ILE A 130 20.18 23.81 0.05
N TRP A 131 20.08 23.97 -1.28
CA TRP A 131 19.94 22.85 -2.22
C TRP A 131 21.20 21.98 -2.28
N ASP A 132 22.38 22.59 -2.16
CA ASP A 132 23.66 21.88 -2.16
C ASP A 132 23.85 21.07 -0.85
N ASP A 133 23.29 21.59 0.24
CA ASP A 133 23.30 20.99 1.57
C ASP A 133 22.12 20.02 1.83
N TYR A 134 21.11 20.02 0.97
CA TYR A 134 19.92 19.19 1.12
C TYR A 134 20.18 17.76 0.66
N SER A 135 20.17 16.81 1.61
CA SER A 135 20.23 15.38 1.27
C SER A 135 18.82 14.79 1.15
N VAL A 136 18.46 14.31 -0.03
CA VAL A 136 17.15 13.63 -0.30
C VAL A 136 16.97 12.40 0.61
N TRP A 137 18.07 11.79 1.02
CA TRP A 137 18.10 10.58 1.85
C TRP A 137 18.09 10.85 3.37
N ARG A 138 18.28 12.11 3.82
CA ARG A 138 18.11 12.52 5.23
C ARG A 138 17.36 13.85 5.32
N PRO A 139 16.03 13.83 5.14
CA PRO A 139 15.21 15.03 5.27
C PRO A 139 15.44 15.68 6.65
N GLY A 140 15.81 16.96 6.68
CA GLY A 140 16.02 17.72 7.91
C GLY A 140 17.42 17.66 8.53
N ARG A 141 18.40 17.01 7.90
CA ARG A 141 19.83 17.19 8.23
C ARG A 141 20.54 17.88 7.07
N MET A 142 20.98 19.12 7.29
CA MET A 142 21.99 19.76 6.45
C MET A 142 23.26 18.90 6.48
N LYS A 143 23.94 18.75 5.34
CA LYS A 143 25.30 18.21 5.32
C LYS A 143 26.14 19.10 6.24
N SER A 144 26.46 18.65 7.45
CA SER A 144 27.47 19.37 8.22
C SER A 144 28.78 19.21 7.47
N THR A 145 29.41 20.33 7.12
CA THR A 145 30.74 20.47 6.51
C THR A 145 31.89 19.84 7.31
N ARG A 146 31.60 18.93 8.25
CA ARG A 146 32.56 18.31 9.16
C ARG A 146 32.97 16.89 8.76
N ASP A 147 32.31 16.28 7.78
CA ASP A 147 32.58 14.90 7.38
C ASP A 147 33.59 14.79 6.21
N GLU A 148 34.07 15.92 5.65
CA GLU A 148 35.09 15.94 4.59
C GLU A 148 36.54 16.15 5.12
N GLU A 149 36.75 16.36 6.42
CA GLU A 149 38.08 16.57 7.02
C GLU A 149 38.71 15.32 7.67
N THR A 150 38.07 14.16 7.57
CA THR A 150 38.66 12.89 8.02
C THR A 150 38.62 11.83 6.92
N GLU A 151 39.50 11.99 5.93
CA GLU A 151 40.10 10.90 5.17
C GLU A 151 41.64 11.06 5.17
#